data_AF-A0A7Y5UWK7-F1
#
_entry.id   AF-A0A7Y5UWK7-F1
#
_cell.length_a   1.000
_cell.length_b   1.000
_cell.length_c   1.000
_cell.angle_alpha   90.00
_cell.angle_beta   90.00
_cell.angle_gamma   90.00
#
_symmetry.space_group_name_H-M   'P 1'
#
loop_
_entity.id
_entity.type
_entity.pdbx_description
1 polymer ?
#
loop_
_entity_poly.entity_id
_entity_poly.type
_entity_poly.pdbx_seq_one_letter_code
_entity_poly.pdbx_strand_id
1 'polypeptide(L)'
;GLPDPTAWLPDGRGFYVLSMMGGGSDTTRWSILRTLELTAVDPTQGTVQSESWAWYQDRFTGDATDTKVETGYTTAGGPYTGTIKTPLDFQPGNPGTALTGTYLRGEDGSLTITWSSGKWDRWTLSTPVDYPVTMLTLHSSSYEARHAWGFGSRSPIDMEGASMEQIRAAGDLTFADLWGNNYDADDYQNDTHFPLPSYLACSSQAIMVEEPQELVCDRWHSYVAGDPTVDGRRNYWNHQLGQVGCYESGHTCPDATCDQTTISELGGHTLAMFQVLDDDGVFRGFVATEASLHGRYTGGAIVAASYWMQP
;
A
#
# COMPACT_ATOMS: atom_id res chain seq x y z
N GLY A 1 -6.39 27.18 -30.91
CA GLY A 1 -5.52 27.01 -29.74
C GLY A 1 -4.94 25.62 -29.79
N LEU A 2 -3.70 25.44 -29.36
CA LEU A 2 -3.21 24.08 -29.11
C LEU A 2 -4.07 23.46 -27.99
N PRO A 3 -4.32 22.14 -28.02
CA PRO A 3 -5.01 21.45 -26.92
C PRO A 3 -4.30 21.71 -25.59
N ASP A 4 -5.05 21.67 -24.51
CA ASP A 4 -4.50 21.63 -23.15
C ASP A 4 -3.55 20.41 -23.05
N PRO A 5 -2.27 20.59 -22.66
CA PRO A 5 -1.33 19.49 -22.50
C PRO A 5 -1.82 18.39 -21.54
N THR A 6 -2.74 18.70 -20.62
CA THR A 6 -3.37 17.70 -19.76
C THR A 6 -4.22 16.70 -20.55
N ALA A 7 -4.83 17.10 -21.68
CA ALA A 7 -5.60 16.22 -22.56
C ALA A 7 -4.71 15.19 -23.30
N TRP A 8 -3.39 15.35 -23.25
CA TRP A 8 -2.42 14.41 -23.82
C TRP A 8 -1.91 13.39 -22.79
N LEU A 9 -2.25 13.55 -21.52
CA LEU A 9 -1.96 12.56 -20.49
C LEU A 9 -2.84 11.31 -20.68
N PRO A 10 -2.41 10.14 -20.18
CA PRO A 10 -3.24 8.94 -20.20
C PRO A 10 -4.57 9.20 -19.49
N ASP A 11 -5.66 9.13 -20.25
CA ASP A 11 -7.03 9.51 -19.84
C ASP A 11 -7.15 10.87 -19.13
N GLY A 12 -6.26 11.82 -19.45
CA GLY A 12 -6.24 13.14 -18.83
C GLY A 12 -5.64 13.20 -17.42
N ARG A 13 -4.96 12.14 -16.96
CA ARG A 13 -4.46 12.00 -15.57
C ARG A 13 -2.95 11.86 -15.53
N GLY A 14 -2.33 12.67 -14.68
CA GLY A 14 -0.88 12.81 -14.59
C GLY A 14 -0.26 12.20 -13.34
N PHE A 15 -1.04 11.95 -12.30
CA PHE A 15 -0.52 11.58 -10.99
C PHE A 15 -1.01 10.20 -10.60
N TYR A 16 -0.10 9.27 -10.34
CA TYR A 16 -0.43 7.88 -10.04
C TYR A 16 0.22 7.44 -8.74
N VAL A 17 -0.48 6.62 -7.99
CA VAL A 17 0.10 5.81 -6.90
C VAL A 17 0.04 4.35 -7.32
N LEU A 18 1.07 3.57 -7.02
CA LEU A 18 1.14 2.18 -7.44
C LEU A 18 1.84 1.29 -6.42
N SER A 19 1.47 0.01 -6.47
CA SER A 19 2.08 -1.07 -5.73
C SER A 19 2.58 -2.13 -6.70
N MET A 20 3.80 -2.63 -6.49
CA MET A 20 4.45 -3.64 -7.33
C MET A 20 5.14 -4.69 -6.49
N MET A 21 5.22 -5.91 -7.00
CA MET A 21 6.08 -6.95 -6.45
C MET A 21 6.69 -7.83 -7.54
N GLY A 22 7.84 -8.43 -7.22
CA GLY A 22 8.55 -9.32 -8.13
C GLY A 22 9.67 -10.10 -7.45
N GLY A 23 10.55 -10.66 -8.27
CA GLY A 23 11.66 -11.51 -7.85
C GLY A 23 11.40 -13.00 -8.12
N GLY A 24 12.44 -13.70 -8.53
CA GLY A 24 12.38 -15.07 -9.04
C GLY A 24 12.47 -16.17 -7.97
N SER A 25 13.04 -15.87 -6.80
CA SER A 25 13.32 -16.82 -5.72
C SER A 25 13.02 -16.23 -4.35
N ASP A 26 12.93 -17.07 -3.32
CA ASP A 26 12.73 -16.68 -1.92
C ASP A 26 13.69 -15.62 -1.42
N THR A 27 14.92 -15.61 -1.93
CA THR A 27 15.95 -14.64 -1.53
C THR A 27 15.97 -13.37 -2.36
N THR A 28 15.29 -13.32 -3.50
CA THR A 28 15.33 -12.18 -4.45
C THR A 28 14.00 -11.43 -4.54
N ARG A 29 13.05 -11.76 -3.68
CA ARG A 29 11.72 -11.15 -3.63
C ARG A 29 11.82 -9.67 -3.31
N TRP A 30 10.93 -8.88 -3.89
CA TRP A 30 10.85 -7.46 -3.61
C TRP A 30 9.43 -6.94 -3.75
N SER A 31 9.12 -5.87 -3.02
CA SER A 31 7.89 -5.09 -3.16
C SER A 31 8.21 -3.60 -3.19
N ILE A 32 7.40 -2.82 -3.89
CA ILE A 32 7.60 -1.40 -4.11
C ILE A 32 6.26 -0.68 -4.02
N LEU A 33 6.22 0.40 -3.24
CA LEU A 33 5.26 1.47 -3.42
C LEU A 33 5.90 2.61 -4.20
N ARG A 34 5.17 3.18 -5.14
CA ARG A 34 5.69 4.25 -5.99
C ARG A 34 4.62 5.29 -6.33
N THR A 35 5.06 6.52 -6.47
CA THR A 35 4.29 7.61 -7.08
C THR A 35 4.80 7.84 -8.51
N LEU A 36 3.93 8.23 -9.43
CA LEU A 36 4.31 8.71 -10.75
C LEU A 36 3.73 10.10 -10.99
N GLU A 37 4.52 10.97 -11.58
CA GLU A 37 4.11 12.24 -12.16
C GLU A 37 4.48 12.26 -13.64
N LEU A 38 3.46 12.33 -14.50
CA LEU A 38 3.59 12.32 -15.95
C LEU A 38 3.46 13.75 -16.47
N THR A 39 4.34 14.13 -17.38
CA THR A 39 4.25 15.38 -18.15
C THR A 39 4.21 15.06 -19.63
N ALA A 40 3.12 15.42 -20.30
CA ALA A 40 2.99 15.20 -21.73
C ALA A 40 3.90 16.12 -22.54
N VAL A 41 4.59 15.55 -23.52
CA VAL A 41 5.35 16.28 -24.55
C VAL A 41 4.51 16.36 -25.83
N ASP A 42 3.83 15.27 -26.18
CA ASP A 42 2.84 15.21 -27.25
C ASP A 42 1.73 14.17 -26.91
N PRO A 43 0.70 13.96 -27.77
CA PRO A 43 -0.40 13.04 -27.50
C PRO A 43 -0.01 11.58 -27.20
N THR A 44 1.20 11.16 -27.56
CA THR A 44 1.69 9.79 -27.49
C THR A 44 2.90 9.62 -26.58
N GLN A 45 3.57 10.70 -26.17
CA GLN A 45 4.78 10.60 -25.36
C GLN A 45 4.93 11.73 -24.34
N GLY A 46 5.74 11.46 -23.32
CA GLY A 46 6.07 12.44 -22.31
C GLY A 46 7.22 12.00 -21.40
N THR A 47 7.44 12.78 -20.35
CA THR A 47 8.38 12.45 -19.28
C THR A 47 7.63 11.90 -18.07
N VAL A 48 8.32 11.10 -17.27
CA VAL A 48 7.81 10.62 -16.01
C VAL A 48 8.84 10.84 -14.91
N GLN A 49 8.39 11.31 -13.77
CA GLN A 49 9.12 11.33 -12.51
C GLN A 49 8.43 10.37 -11.54
N SER A 50 9.21 9.78 -10.65
CA SER A 50 8.65 8.89 -9.64
C SER A 50 9.45 8.96 -8.36
N GLU A 51 8.78 8.69 -7.25
CA GLU A 51 9.40 8.42 -5.97
C GLU A 51 8.99 7.01 -5.52
N SER A 52 9.94 6.21 -5.02
CA SER A 52 9.72 4.80 -4.69
C SER A 52 10.23 4.42 -3.31
N TRP A 53 9.44 3.66 -2.60
CA TRP A 53 9.81 2.98 -1.36
C TRP A 53 9.84 1.49 -1.66
N ALA A 54 11.01 0.90 -1.52
CA ALA A 54 11.30 -0.41 -2.05
C ALA A 54 11.90 -1.30 -0.98
N TRP A 55 11.42 -2.52 -0.95
CA TRP A 55 11.83 -3.55 -0.03
C TRP A 55 12.38 -4.72 -0.79
N TYR A 56 13.54 -5.20 -0.36
CA TYR A 56 14.22 -6.32 -1.00
C TYR A 56 14.55 -7.36 0.03
N GLN A 57 14.16 -8.60 -0.24
CA GLN A 57 14.21 -9.69 0.72
C GLN A 57 15.63 -10.03 1.17
N ASP A 58 16.60 -9.83 0.27
CA ASP A 58 18.04 -10.01 0.51
C ASP A 58 18.67 -8.90 1.36
N ARG A 59 17.98 -7.77 1.56
CA ARG A 59 18.49 -6.64 2.34
C ARG A 59 17.98 -6.62 3.78
N PHE A 60 16.94 -7.41 4.07
CA PHE A 60 16.41 -7.52 5.41
C PHE A 60 17.19 -8.54 6.23
N THR A 61 17.98 -8.04 7.17
CA THR A 61 18.67 -8.82 8.20
C THR A 61 17.97 -8.60 9.54
N GLY A 62 17.93 -9.63 10.39
CA GLY A 62 17.31 -9.52 11.72
C GLY A 62 15.89 -10.07 11.78
N ASP A 63 15.12 -9.63 12.77
CA ASP A 63 13.72 -10.03 12.99
C ASP A 63 12.74 -8.85 12.84
N ALA A 64 11.48 -9.03 13.26
CA ALA A 64 10.45 -8.00 13.16
C ALA A 64 10.81 -6.69 13.92
N THR A 65 11.65 -6.77 14.96
CA THR A 65 12.11 -5.58 15.70
C THR A 65 13.08 -4.72 14.91
N ASP A 66 13.90 -5.34 14.06
CA ASP A 66 14.88 -4.65 13.22
C ASP A 66 14.24 -4.06 11.95
N THR A 67 13.10 -4.62 11.53
CA THR A 67 12.47 -4.34 10.23
C THR A 67 11.16 -3.55 10.32
N LYS A 68 10.69 -3.26 11.54
CA LYS A 68 9.53 -2.41 11.81
C LYS A 68 9.96 -1.19 12.63
N VAL A 69 9.54 -0.02 12.18
CA VAL A 69 9.89 1.26 12.78
C VAL A 69 8.64 2.00 13.24
N GLU A 70 8.75 2.72 14.34
CA GLU A 70 7.65 3.53 14.87
C GLU A 70 7.33 4.68 13.93
N THR A 71 6.02 4.94 13.75
CA THR A 71 5.54 6.06 12.94
C THR A 71 5.32 7.32 13.77
N GLY A 72 5.37 7.22 15.11
CA GLY A 72 4.98 8.30 16.01
C GLY A 72 3.46 8.48 16.18
N TYR A 73 2.64 7.78 15.39
CA TYR A 73 1.20 7.73 15.59
C TYR A 73 0.81 6.70 16.64
N THR A 74 -0.25 7.01 17.39
CA THR A 74 -0.80 6.10 18.39
C THR A 74 -2.29 5.88 18.18
N THR A 75 -2.74 4.67 18.47
CA THR A 75 -4.16 4.39 18.67
C THR A 75 -4.50 4.78 20.09
N ALA A 76 -5.27 5.85 20.27
CA ALA A 76 -5.93 6.16 21.54
C ALA A 76 -7.44 6.03 21.30
N GLY A 77 -8.28 5.79 22.31
CA GLY A 77 -9.75 5.78 22.14
C GLY A 77 -10.36 4.57 21.42
N GLY A 78 -9.55 3.72 20.78
CA GLY A 78 -9.95 2.40 20.26
C GLY A 78 -9.85 1.29 21.32
N PRO A 79 -10.19 0.03 20.96
CA PRO A 79 -10.15 -1.09 21.89
C PRO A 79 -8.72 -1.44 22.38
N TYR A 80 -7.69 -1.09 21.62
CA TYR A 80 -6.29 -1.27 21.99
C TYR A 80 -5.52 0.03 21.78
N THR A 81 -4.56 0.29 22.68
CA THR A 81 -3.69 1.45 22.60
C THR A 81 -2.26 1.05 22.27
N GLY A 82 -1.59 1.79 21.40
CA GLY A 82 -0.20 1.49 21.07
C GLY A 82 0.33 2.34 19.93
N THR A 83 1.64 2.23 19.71
CA THR A 83 2.32 2.92 18.62
C THR A 83 2.11 2.14 17.32
N ILE A 84 1.66 2.83 16.28
CA ILE A 84 1.59 2.28 14.93
C ILE A 84 3.00 2.18 14.38
N LYS A 85 3.35 0.99 13.89
CA LYS A 85 4.61 0.74 13.20
C LYS A 85 4.41 0.62 11.70
N THR A 86 5.50 0.75 10.96
CA THR A 86 5.55 0.57 9.51
C THR A 86 6.83 -0.18 9.13
N PRO A 87 6.92 -0.79 7.94
CA PRO A 87 8.17 -1.38 7.50
C PRO A 87 9.29 -0.33 7.46
N LEU A 88 10.51 -0.74 7.82
CA LEU A 88 11.72 0.07 7.69
C LEU A 88 11.77 0.72 6.31
N ASP A 89 12.24 1.95 6.24
CA ASP A 89 12.30 2.79 5.04
C ASP A 89 10.99 3.46 4.60
N PHE A 90 9.82 3.18 5.18
CA PHE A 90 8.59 3.94 4.89
C PHE A 90 8.17 4.93 5.98
N GLN A 91 8.92 5.02 7.09
CA GLN A 91 8.60 5.93 8.20
C GLN A 91 8.43 7.39 7.78
N PRO A 92 7.64 8.18 8.55
CA PRO A 92 7.55 9.63 8.34
C PRO A 92 8.91 10.29 8.17
N GLY A 93 8.98 11.22 7.22
CA GLY A 93 10.20 11.95 6.90
C GLY A 93 11.25 11.18 6.10
N ASN A 94 11.10 9.87 5.85
CA ASN A 94 12.02 9.17 4.94
C ASN A 94 11.69 9.49 3.48
N PRO A 95 12.61 10.11 2.72
CA PRO A 95 12.41 10.31 1.30
C PRO A 95 12.47 8.97 0.57
N GLY A 96 11.64 8.79 -0.44
CA GLY A 96 11.76 7.66 -1.35
C GLY A 96 12.90 7.87 -2.35
N THR A 97 13.20 6.81 -3.10
CA THR A 97 14.18 6.86 -4.17
C THR A 97 13.56 7.47 -5.42
N ALA A 98 14.13 8.57 -5.90
CA ALA A 98 13.69 9.21 -7.13
C ALA A 98 14.16 8.44 -8.37
N LEU A 99 13.25 8.25 -9.34
CA LEU A 99 13.58 7.81 -10.69
C LEU A 99 12.97 8.79 -11.70
N THR A 100 13.60 8.88 -12.86
CA THR A 100 13.14 9.69 -13.98
C THR A 100 13.15 8.86 -15.24
N GLY A 101 12.25 9.16 -16.16
CA GLY A 101 12.16 8.45 -17.42
C GLY A 101 11.30 9.17 -18.45
N THR A 102 10.94 8.41 -19.46
CA THR A 102 9.98 8.80 -20.48
C THR A 102 8.87 7.77 -20.55
N TYR A 103 7.73 8.16 -21.11
CA TYR A 103 6.65 7.22 -21.38
C TYR A 103 6.19 7.32 -22.84
N LEU A 104 5.67 6.21 -23.34
CA LEU A 104 4.96 6.08 -24.61
C LEU A 104 3.57 5.51 -24.35
N ARG A 105 2.56 6.16 -24.90
CA ARG A 105 1.16 5.69 -24.89
C ARG A 105 0.86 5.05 -26.24
N GLY A 106 0.50 3.77 -26.20
CA GLY A 106 0.03 3.02 -27.37
C GLY A 106 -1.44 3.31 -27.68
N GLU A 107 -1.81 3.16 -28.95
CA GLU A 107 -3.21 3.21 -29.40
C GLU A 107 -4.05 2.05 -28.84
N ASP A 108 -3.39 0.96 -28.43
CA ASP A 108 -3.97 -0.22 -27.80
C ASP A 108 -4.33 -0.03 -26.32
N GLY A 109 -4.19 1.19 -25.79
CA GLY A 109 -4.37 1.47 -24.36
C GLY A 109 -3.19 1.02 -23.51
N SER A 110 -2.02 0.75 -24.09
CA SER A 110 -0.82 0.48 -23.30
C SER A 110 -0.07 1.75 -22.92
N LEU A 111 0.60 1.72 -21.77
CA LEU A 111 1.55 2.73 -21.31
C LEU A 111 2.90 2.05 -21.07
N THR A 112 3.92 2.43 -21.82
CA THR A 112 5.29 1.93 -21.63
C THR A 112 6.12 3.02 -20.99
N ILE A 113 6.62 2.79 -19.78
CA ILE A 113 7.56 3.67 -19.10
C ILE A 113 8.98 3.12 -19.31
N THR A 114 9.89 3.97 -19.77
CA THR A 114 11.33 3.67 -19.87
C THR A 114 12.10 4.60 -18.95
N TRP A 115 12.74 4.02 -17.93
CA TRP A 115 13.55 4.71 -16.95
C TRP A 115 14.91 5.11 -17.52
N SER A 116 15.55 6.11 -16.92
CA SER A 116 16.89 6.58 -17.31
C SER A 116 17.97 5.49 -17.24
N SER A 117 17.75 4.45 -16.44
CA SER A 117 18.59 3.24 -16.37
C SER A 117 18.48 2.33 -17.60
N GLY A 118 17.56 2.60 -18.53
CA GLY A 118 17.22 1.74 -19.66
C GLY A 118 16.27 0.59 -19.31
N LYS A 119 15.91 0.44 -18.02
CA LYS A 119 14.85 -0.46 -17.58
C LYS A 119 13.48 0.09 -17.95
N TRP A 120 12.50 -0.79 -18.10
CA TRP A 120 11.15 -0.43 -18.50
C TRP A 120 10.08 -1.25 -17.78
N ASP A 121 8.88 -0.67 -17.73
CA ASP A 121 7.61 -1.26 -17.30
C ASP A 121 6.55 -0.99 -18.38
N ARG A 122 5.74 -1.98 -18.73
CA ARG A 122 4.58 -1.85 -19.62
C ARG A 122 3.31 -2.15 -18.86
N TRP A 123 2.34 -1.27 -19.02
CA TRP A 123 1.06 -1.28 -18.33
C TRP A 123 -0.08 -1.30 -19.34
N THR A 124 -1.19 -1.88 -18.91
CA THR A 124 -2.50 -1.73 -19.56
C THR A 124 -3.26 -0.65 -18.80
N LEU A 125 -3.79 0.34 -19.53
CA LEU A 125 -4.68 1.37 -19.00
C LEU A 125 -6.13 0.87 -19.06
N SER A 126 -6.88 1.10 -17.99
CA SER A 126 -8.33 0.97 -17.99
C SER A 126 -8.97 2.09 -17.18
N THR A 127 -10.23 2.39 -17.45
CA THR A 127 -11.05 3.28 -16.61
C THR A 127 -12.16 2.42 -16.02
N PRO A 128 -12.09 2.07 -14.73
CA PRO A 128 -13.19 1.40 -14.05
C PRO A 128 -14.48 2.21 -14.20
N VAL A 129 -15.61 1.54 -14.41
CA VAL A 129 -16.91 2.21 -14.62
C VAL A 129 -17.35 2.97 -13.37
N ASP A 130 -16.97 2.48 -12.20
CA ASP A 130 -17.52 2.94 -10.94
C ASP A 130 -16.69 4.05 -10.28
N TYR A 131 -15.41 4.24 -10.66
CA TYR A 131 -14.50 5.21 -10.01
C TYR A 131 -13.84 6.15 -11.03
N PRO A 132 -13.83 7.48 -10.81
CA PRO A 132 -13.23 8.45 -11.72
C PRO A 132 -11.69 8.52 -11.60
N VAL A 133 -11.04 7.36 -11.73
CA VAL A 133 -9.58 7.15 -11.76
C VAL A 133 -9.18 6.37 -13.01
N THR A 134 -7.91 6.44 -13.39
CA THR A 134 -7.33 5.53 -14.39
C THR A 134 -6.58 4.42 -13.68
N MET A 135 -6.92 3.18 -13.97
CA MET A 135 -6.23 2.02 -13.44
C MET A 135 -5.08 1.62 -14.37
N LEU A 136 -3.92 1.34 -13.77
CA LEU A 136 -2.77 0.71 -14.39
C LEU A 136 -2.70 -0.73 -13.91
N THR A 137 -2.72 -1.68 -14.83
CA THR A 137 -2.42 -3.09 -14.53
C THR A 137 -1.14 -3.48 -15.24
N LEU A 138 -0.21 -4.11 -14.53
CA LEU A 138 1.05 -4.54 -15.11
C LEU A 138 0.82 -5.52 -16.25
N HIS A 139 1.41 -5.24 -17.41
CA HIS A 139 1.48 -6.18 -18.50
C HIS A 139 2.82 -6.93 -18.49
N SER A 140 3.93 -6.20 -18.37
CA SER A 140 5.27 -6.79 -18.31
C SER A 140 6.29 -5.79 -17.76
N SER A 141 7.42 -6.30 -17.25
CA SER A 141 8.49 -5.46 -16.69
C SER A 141 9.87 -6.08 -16.91
N SER A 142 10.88 -5.24 -17.10
CA SER A 142 12.29 -5.63 -17.11
C SER A 142 12.93 -5.79 -15.71
N TYR A 143 12.13 -5.60 -14.66
CA TYR A 143 12.50 -5.81 -13.25
C TYR A 143 12.03 -7.17 -12.71
N GLU A 144 11.50 -8.05 -13.56
CA GLU A 144 10.89 -9.31 -13.12
C GLU A 144 9.69 -9.08 -12.17
N ALA A 145 9.00 -7.95 -12.35
CA ALA A 145 7.74 -7.67 -11.67
C ALA A 145 6.69 -8.69 -12.15
N ARG A 146 6.01 -9.32 -11.20
CA ARG A 146 4.98 -10.34 -11.45
C ARG A 146 3.58 -9.77 -11.33
N HIS A 147 3.42 -8.86 -10.38
CA HIS A 147 2.15 -8.23 -10.06
C HIS A 147 2.36 -6.76 -9.80
N ALA A 148 1.53 -5.92 -10.39
CA ALA A 148 1.43 -4.53 -9.98
C ALA A 148 0.12 -3.88 -10.44
N TRP A 149 -0.33 -2.95 -9.62
CA TRP A 149 -1.51 -2.12 -9.87
C TRP A 149 -1.21 -0.68 -9.49
N GLY A 150 -1.83 0.24 -10.19
CA GLY A 150 -1.77 1.66 -9.86
C GLY A 150 -3.04 2.37 -10.23
N PHE A 151 -3.24 3.53 -9.62
CA PHE A 151 -4.41 4.37 -9.84
C PHE A 151 -3.96 5.80 -10.05
N GLY A 152 -4.42 6.37 -11.16
CA GLY A 152 -4.15 7.72 -11.60
C GLY A 152 -5.32 8.65 -11.38
N SER A 153 -5.02 9.92 -11.13
CA SER A 153 -5.99 11.02 -11.10
C SER A 153 -5.37 12.36 -11.51
N ARG A 154 -6.19 13.40 -11.55
CA ARG A 154 -5.76 14.80 -11.72
C ARG A 154 -5.25 15.45 -10.43
N SER A 155 -5.49 14.81 -9.29
CA SER A 155 -5.04 15.26 -7.97
C SER A 155 -3.51 15.15 -7.87
N PRO A 156 -2.76 16.23 -7.57
CA PRO A 156 -1.29 16.21 -7.44
C PRO A 156 -0.77 15.30 -6.33
N ILE A 157 0.41 14.70 -6.50
CA ILE A 157 1.01 13.82 -5.48
C ILE A 157 1.34 14.58 -4.18
N ASP A 158 1.74 15.84 -4.30
CA ASP A 158 2.14 16.72 -3.20
C ASP A 158 0.98 17.45 -2.52
N MET A 159 -0.26 17.20 -2.96
CA MET A 159 -1.43 17.74 -2.27
C MET A 159 -1.65 17.05 -0.91
N GLU A 160 -2.38 17.75 -0.05
CA GLU A 160 -2.87 17.17 1.20
C GLU A 160 -3.71 15.92 0.93
N GLY A 161 -3.42 14.83 1.65
CA GLY A 161 -4.20 13.61 1.57
C GLY A 161 -5.60 13.75 2.15
N ALA A 162 -6.40 12.69 2.05
CA ALA A 162 -7.61 12.53 2.81
C ALA A 162 -7.29 12.36 4.31
N SER A 163 -8.02 13.07 5.15
CA SER A 163 -8.01 12.90 6.60
C SER A 163 -8.55 11.53 7.01
N MET A 164 -8.22 11.10 8.22
CA MET A 164 -8.79 9.89 8.81
C MET A 164 -10.32 9.94 8.92
N GLU A 165 -10.90 11.13 9.10
CA GLU A 165 -12.36 11.29 9.08
C GLU A 165 -12.94 11.02 7.69
N GLN A 166 -12.30 11.50 6.62
CA GLN A 166 -12.72 11.22 5.25
C GLN A 166 -12.56 9.75 4.88
N ILE A 167 -11.43 9.12 5.25
CA ILE A 167 -11.22 7.67 5.04
C ILE A 167 -12.30 6.86 5.78
N ARG A 168 -12.59 7.22 7.03
CA ARG A 168 -13.65 6.57 7.82
C ARG A 168 -15.03 6.77 7.19
N ALA A 169 -15.33 7.97 6.72
CA ALA A 169 -16.60 8.32 6.10
C ALA A 169 -16.80 7.63 4.74
N ALA A 170 -15.70 7.28 4.07
CA ALA A 170 -15.72 6.48 2.87
C ALA A 170 -16.44 5.14 3.14
N GLY A 171 -16.17 4.50 4.29
CA GLY A 171 -16.81 3.24 4.67
C GLY A 171 -16.17 2.02 3.99
N ASP A 172 -16.97 1.01 3.71
CA ASP A 172 -16.54 -0.35 3.36
C ASP A 172 -15.57 -0.35 2.16
N LEU A 173 -14.32 -0.78 2.38
CA LEU A 173 -13.41 -1.17 1.29
C LEU A 173 -13.50 -2.67 1.11
N THR A 174 -14.35 -3.13 0.20
CA THR A 174 -14.73 -4.54 0.14
C THR A 174 -13.76 -5.42 -0.66
N PHE A 175 -12.95 -4.84 -1.55
CA PHE A 175 -12.17 -5.62 -2.51
C PHE A 175 -10.68 -5.33 -2.39
N ALA A 176 -9.93 -6.26 -1.76
CA ALA A 176 -8.53 -6.45 -2.07
C ALA A 176 -8.44 -7.34 -3.30
N ASP A 177 -7.95 -6.83 -4.42
CA ASP A 177 -8.03 -7.64 -5.63
C ASP A 177 -6.86 -8.61 -5.80
N LEU A 178 -5.73 -8.45 -5.10
CA LEU A 178 -4.67 -9.47 -5.09
C LEU A 178 -3.76 -9.32 -3.87
N TRP A 179 -3.51 -10.42 -3.17
CA TRP A 179 -2.43 -10.58 -2.18
C TRP A 179 -1.57 -11.74 -2.66
N GLY A 180 -0.57 -11.46 -3.49
CA GLY A 180 0.34 -12.50 -3.95
C GLY A 180 1.34 -12.84 -2.86
N ASN A 181 1.09 -13.88 -2.06
CA ASN A 181 2.20 -14.50 -1.33
C ASN A 181 3.11 -15.17 -2.37
N ASN A 182 4.44 -15.07 -2.20
CA ASN A 182 5.38 -15.52 -3.24
C ASN A 182 5.84 -16.97 -3.02
N TYR A 183 5.20 -17.74 -2.13
CA TYR A 183 5.39 -19.19 -2.08
C TYR A 183 4.90 -19.78 -3.41
N ASP A 184 5.47 -20.90 -3.88
CA ASP A 184 5.24 -21.45 -5.24
C ASP A 184 3.77 -21.80 -5.61
N ALA A 185 2.81 -21.49 -4.73
CA ALA A 185 1.40 -21.46 -5.04
C ALA A 185 0.96 -20.00 -5.18
N ASP A 186 0.44 -19.61 -6.34
CA ASP A 186 -0.31 -18.35 -6.47
C ASP A 186 -1.37 -18.33 -5.37
N ASP A 187 -1.18 -17.48 -4.36
CA ASP A 187 -2.19 -17.22 -3.34
C ASP A 187 -3.21 -16.27 -3.95
N TYR A 188 -4.04 -16.82 -4.83
CA TYR A 188 -5.32 -16.18 -5.10
C TYR A 188 -6.09 -16.32 -3.79
N GLN A 189 -6.26 -15.23 -3.04
CA GLN A 189 -7.37 -15.17 -2.08
C GLN A 189 -8.67 -15.07 -2.88
N ASN A 190 -9.01 -16.15 -3.58
CA ASN A 190 -10.22 -16.28 -4.38
C ASN A 190 -11.49 -16.27 -3.51
N ASP A 191 -11.36 -16.54 -2.20
CA ASP A 191 -12.49 -16.61 -1.26
C ASP A 191 -12.28 -15.82 0.06
N THR A 192 -11.09 -15.28 0.31
CA THR A 192 -10.82 -14.44 1.51
C THR A 192 -10.72 -13.00 1.07
N HIS A 193 -11.88 -12.38 0.93
CA HIS A 193 -11.97 -10.94 1.04
C HIS A 193 -11.27 -10.56 2.35
N PHE A 194 -10.33 -9.63 2.32
CA PHE A 194 -9.97 -8.85 3.50
C PHE A 194 -10.85 -7.60 3.45
N PRO A 195 -12.19 -7.74 3.60
CA PRO A 195 -13.04 -6.57 3.57
C PRO A 195 -12.56 -5.69 4.71
N LEU A 196 -12.50 -4.40 4.44
CA LEU A 196 -12.41 -3.39 5.48
C LEU A 196 -13.85 -2.90 5.63
N PRO A 197 -14.77 -3.70 6.22
CA PRO A 197 -16.22 -3.50 6.12
C PRO A 197 -16.68 -2.28 6.91
N SER A 198 -15.79 -1.61 7.64
CA SER A 198 -16.02 -0.32 8.28
C SER A 198 -14.77 0.10 9.03
N TYR A 199 -14.76 1.36 9.44
CA TYR A 199 -13.70 1.96 10.22
C TYR A 199 -14.25 2.61 11.49
N LEU A 200 -13.60 2.37 12.62
CA LEU A 200 -13.84 3.08 13.87
C LEU A 200 -12.77 4.14 14.11
N ALA A 201 -13.22 5.30 14.57
CA ALA A 201 -12.31 6.33 15.03
C ALA A 201 -11.62 5.87 16.32
N CYS A 202 -10.29 5.81 16.28
CA CYS A 202 -9.48 5.74 17.49
C CYS A 202 -9.14 7.17 17.90
N SER A 203 -8.41 7.88 17.05
CA SER A 203 -8.00 9.28 17.26
C SER A 203 -8.23 10.10 15.98
N SER A 204 -7.85 11.38 15.99
CA SER A 204 -7.88 12.19 14.77
C SER A 204 -6.90 11.73 13.69
N GLN A 205 -5.86 10.98 14.07
CA GLN A 205 -4.79 10.52 13.19
C GLN A 205 -4.75 8.99 13.05
N ALA A 206 -5.69 8.27 13.66
CA ALA A 206 -5.76 6.81 13.57
C ALA A 206 -7.19 6.28 13.58
N ILE A 207 -7.46 5.29 12.74
CA ILE A 207 -8.70 4.51 12.70
C ILE A 207 -8.38 3.02 12.84
N MET A 208 -9.30 2.27 13.43
CA MET A 208 -9.29 0.81 13.45
C MET A 208 -10.21 0.31 12.35
N VAL A 209 -9.80 -0.74 11.65
CA VAL A 209 -10.69 -1.53 10.79
C VAL A 209 -11.60 -2.37 11.68
N GLU A 210 -12.91 -2.25 11.48
CA GLU A 210 -13.85 -3.15 12.12
C GLU A 210 -13.80 -4.51 11.44
N GLU A 211 -13.50 -5.55 12.18
CA GLU A 211 -13.62 -6.92 11.68
C GLU A 211 -14.91 -7.57 12.20
N PRO A 212 -15.54 -8.47 11.41
CA PRO A 212 -16.69 -9.23 11.86
C PRO A 212 -16.34 -9.99 13.14
N GLN A 213 -17.20 -9.90 14.16
CA GLN A 213 -16.95 -10.46 15.48
C GLN A 213 -16.70 -11.98 15.44
N GLU A 214 -15.45 -12.41 15.50
CA GLU A 214 -15.07 -13.74 15.99
C GLU A 214 -14.24 -13.64 17.27
N LEU A 215 -14.07 -14.78 17.95
CA LEU A 215 -13.75 -14.95 19.37
C LEU A 215 -12.59 -14.06 19.88
N VAL A 216 -12.66 -13.65 21.16
CA VAL A 216 -11.82 -12.63 21.82
C VAL A 216 -10.30 -12.80 21.64
N CYS A 217 -9.79 -14.01 21.38
CA CYS A 217 -8.35 -14.28 21.24
C CYS A 217 -7.86 -14.48 19.79
N ASP A 218 -8.77 -14.65 18.84
CA ASP A 218 -8.48 -14.79 17.40
C ASP A 218 -8.86 -13.52 16.63
N ARG A 219 -9.12 -12.41 17.35
CA ARG A 219 -9.42 -11.14 16.70
C ARG A 219 -8.18 -10.63 16.00
N TRP A 220 -8.36 -10.32 14.74
CA TRP A 220 -7.41 -9.50 14.04
C TRP A 220 -7.82 -8.04 14.21
N HIS A 221 -6.84 -7.21 14.51
CA HIS A 221 -7.04 -5.79 14.68
C HIS A 221 -6.10 -5.06 13.75
N SER A 222 -6.69 -4.42 12.75
CA SER A 222 -5.96 -3.60 11.81
C SER A 222 -6.17 -2.13 12.10
N TYR A 223 -5.12 -1.35 11.96
CA TYR A 223 -5.13 0.08 12.20
C TYR A 223 -4.49 0.82 11.04
N VAL A 224 -5.14 1.89 10.60
CA VAL A 224 -4.60 2.88 9.66
C VAL A 224 -4.27 4.13 10.47
N ALA A 225 -3.11 4.73 10.19
CA ALA A 225 -2.77 6.04 10.72
C ALA A 225 -2.09 6.94 9.69
N GLY A 226 -2.10 8.24 9.96
CA GLY A 226 -1.40 9.25 9.19
C GLY A 226 -1.97 10.65 9.42
N ASP A 227 -1.16 11.66 9.10
CA ASP A 227 -1.57 13.05 9.08
C ASP A 227 -1.45 13.57 7.64
N PRO A 228 -2.57 13.90 6.97
CA PRO A 228 -2.53 14.28 5.56
C PRO A 228 -1.71 15.56 5.30
N THR A 229 -1.52 16.42 6.31
CA THR A 229 -0.72 17.65 6.20
C THR A 229 0.78 17.40 6.26
N VAL A 230 1.20 16.28 6.87
CA VAL A 230 2.61 15.92 7.06
C VAL A 230 3.02 14.80 6.10
N ASP A 231 2.15 13.82 5.95
CA ASP A 231 2.41 12.56 5.25
C ASP A 231 1.89 12.58 3.81
N GLY A 232 1.06 13.57 3.46
CA GLY A 232 0.37 13.66 2.18
C GLY A 232 -0.55 12.47 2.01
N ARG A 233 -0.30 11.66 0.98
CA ARG A 233 -1.05 10.43 0.68
C ARG A 233 -0.53 9.19 1.41
N ARG A 234 0.54 9.28 2.21
CA ARG A 234 1.07 8.10 2.91
C ARG A 234 0.19 7.76 4.08
N ASN A 235 -0.12 6.47 4.21
CA ASN A 235 -0.72 5.92 5.42
C ASN A 235 0.05 4.71 5.91
N TYR A 236 0.00 4.55 7.22
CA TYR A 236 0.72 3.54 7.96
C TYR A 236 -0.26 2.50 8.46
N TRP A 237 0.06 1.24 8.23
CA TRP A 237 -0.79 0.14 8.63
C TRP A 237 -0.10 -0.78 9.62
N ASN A 238 -0.81 -1.08 10.69
CA ASN A 238 -0.42 -2.11 11.64
C ASN A 238 -1.58 -3.09 11.81
N HIS A 239 -1.31 -4.35 11.53
CA HIS A 239 -2.23 -5.47 11.73
C HIS A 239 -1.73 -6.32 12.88
N GLN A 240 -2.53 -6.51 13.91
CA GLN A 240 -2.24 -7.35 15.06
C GLN A 240 -3.04 -8.64 14.99
N LEU A 241 -2.34 -9.77 15.01
CA LEU A 241 -2.94 -11.06 15.33
C LEU A 241 -3.05 -11.19 16.86
N GLY A 242 -4.26 -11.32 17.41
CA GLY A 242 -4.49 -11.56 18.83
C GLY A 242 -3.68 -12.73 19.40
N GLN A 243 -3.48 -13.79 18.60
CA GLN A 243 -2.69 -14.97 18.97
C GLN A 243 -1.18 -14.71 19.09
N VAL A 244 -0.63 -13.73 18.35
CA VAL A 244 0.82 -13.50 18.28
C VAL A 244 1.33 -12.82 19.55
N GLY A 245 0.58 -11.87 20.11
CA GLY A 245 0.91 -11.27 21.41
C GLY A 245 0.94 -12.30 22.55
N CYS A 246 0.06 -13.31 22.50
CA CYS A 246 0.06 -14.44 23.45
C CYS A 246 1.27 -15.37 23.24
N TYR A 247 1.56 -15.77 22.00
CA TYR A 247 2.65 -16.70 21.69
C TYR A 247 4.03 -16.12 22.03
N GLU A 248 4.22 -14.82 21.83
CA GLU A 248 5.49 -14.11 22.08
C GLU A 248 5.75 -13.85 23.57
N SER A 249 4.69 -13.78 24.39
CA SER A 249 4.80 -13.66 25.85
C SER A 249 4.94 -15.02 26.56
N GLY A 250 5.06 -16.12 25.81
CA GLY A 250 5.21 -17.48 26.34
C GLY A 250 3.90 -18.10 26.84
N HIS A 251 2.77 -17.47 26.51
CA HIS A 251 1.43 -17.86 26.93
C HIS A 251 0.73 -18.69 25.84
N THR A 252 0.02 -19.74 26.25
CA THR A 252 -0.83 -20.52 25.34
C THR A 252 -2.27 -20.06 25.50
N CYS A 253 -2.92 -19.61 24.42
CA CYS A 253 -4.37 -19.36 24.41
C CYS A 253 -5.09 -20.64 24.87
N PRO A 254 -5.57 -20.71 26.14
CA PRO A 254 -6.69 -19.92 26.66
C PRO A 254 -6.43 -19.24 28.02
N ASP A 255 -5.20 -18.86 28.37
CA ASP A 255 -4.96 -18.13 29.61
C ASP A 255 -5.42 -16.66 29.52
N ALA A 256 -6.24 -16.24 30.49
CA ALA A 256 -6.82 -14.90 30.58
C ALA A 256 -5.79 -13.80 30.94
N THR A 257 -4.50 -14.02 30.67
CA THR A 257 -3.38 -13.18 31.09
C THR A 257 -2.64 -12.50 29.94
N CYS A 258 -2.99 -12.78 28.67
CA CYS A 258 -2.45 -11.97 27.57
C CYS A 258 -2.92 -10.53 27.74
N ASP A 259 -2.00 -9.56 27.71
CA ASP A 259 -2.34 -8.15 27.71
C ASP A 259 -3.08 -7.81 26.40
N GLN A 260 -4.40 -7.79 26.49
CA GLN A 260 -5.31 -7.43 25.40
C GLN A 260 -5.55 -5.92 25.35
N THR A 261 -4.65 -5.09 25.87
CA THR A 261 -4.84 -3.62 25.88
C THR A 261 -3.79 -2.88 25.07
N THR A 262 -2.72 -3.57 24.66
CA THR A 262 -1.61 -2.99 23.90
C THR A 262 -1.38 -3.67 22.56
N ILE A 263 -0.99 -2.87 21.54
CA ILE A 263 -0.45 -3.40 20.29
C ILE A 263 0.90 -4.07 20.59
N SER A 264 1.07 -5.36 20.22
CA SER A 264 2.34 -6.07 20.45
C SER A 264 3.51 -5.32 19.81
N GLU A 265 4.58 -5.13 20.57
CA GLU A 265 5.82 -4.53 20.07
C GLU A 265 6.58 -5.45 19.10
N LEU A 266 6.34 -6.77 19.16
CA LEU A 266 7.07 -7.80 18.42
C LEU A 266 6.21 -8.46 17.30
N GLY A 267 4.88 -8.38 17.42
CA GLY A 267 3.93 -9.11 16.59
C GLY A 267 3.25 -8.30 15.47
N GLY A 268 2.58 -9.01 14.54
CA GLY A 268 1.69 -8.41 13.53
C GLY A 268 2.26 -8.26 12.11
N HIS A 269 1.39 -7.95 11.14
CA HIS A 269 1.77 -7.53 9.78
C HIS A 269 1.85 -6.00 9.74
N THR A 270 2.83 -5.44 9.04
CA THR A 270 2.84 -4.00 8.75
C THR A 270 2.81 -3.77 7.25
N LEU A 271 1.89 -2.92 6.82
CA LEU A 271 1.78 -2.51 5.43
C LEU A 271 2.17 -1.03 5.32
N ALA A 272 2.85 -0.71 4.24
CA ALA A 272 2.95 0.65 3.76
C ALA A 272 1.79 0.89 2.79
N MET A 273 1.19 2.08 2.80
CA MET A 273 0.03 2.38 1.94
C MET A 273 0.10 3.78 1.35
N PHE A 274 -0.38 3.91 0.11
CA PHE A 274 -0.77 5.19 -0.46
C PHE A 274 -2.26 5.28 -0.63
N GLN A 275 -2.82 6.45 -0.31
CA GLN A 275 -4.18 6.81 -0.66
C GLN A 275 -4.32 6.91 -2.18
N VAL A 276 -5.39 6.31 -2.69
CA VAL A 276 -5.93 6.59 -4.01
C VAL A 276 -6.95 7.71 -3.86
N LEU A 277 -6.65 8.86 -4.45
CA LEU A 277 -7.57 9.98 -4.55
C LEU A 277 -8.06 10.11 -5.99
N ASP A 278 -9.34 10.40 -6.18
CA ASP A 278 -9.87 10.70 -7.51
C ASP A 278 -9.50 12.11 -8.00
N ASP A 279 -10.04 12.49 -9.14
CA ASP A 279 -9.78 13.78 -9.78
C ASP A 279 -10.21 15.00 -8.95
N ASP A 280 -11.14 14.84 -8.00
CA ASP A 280 -11.64 15.89 -7.12
C ASP A 280 -10.98 15.85 -5.73
N GLY A 281 -10.00 14.97 -5.53
CA GLY A 281 -9.31 14.78 -4.26
C GLY A 281 -10.08 13.93 -3.27
N VAL A 282 -11.14 13.24 -3.70
CA VAL A 282 -11.93 12.36 -2.83
C VAL A 282 -11.20 11.02 -2.68
N PHE A 283 -11.12 10.55 -1.44
CA PHE A 283 -10.57 9.23 -1.14
C PHE A 283 -11.38 8.12 -1.82
N ARG A 284 -10.68 7.21 -2.51
CA ARG A 284 -11.27 6.04 -3.18
C ARG A 284 -10.71 4.72 -2.71
N GLY A 285 -9.64 4.72 -1.91
CA GLY A 285 -9.02 3.48 -1.47
C GLY A 285 -7.52 3.59 -1.26
N PHE A 286 -6.84 2.46 -1.31
CA PHE A 286 -5.40 2.35 -1.07
C PHE A 286 -4.72 1.48 -2.13
N VAL A 287 -3.45 1.77 -2.40
CA VAL A 287 -2.49 0.76 -2.86
C VAL A 287 -1.51 0.49 -1.74
N ALA A 288 -1.06 -0.75 -1.58
CA ALA A 288 -0.24 -1.13 -0.44
C ALA A 288 0.78 -2.21 -0.77
N THR A 289 1.82 -2.27 0.05
CA THR A 289 2.77 -3.39 0.05
C THR A 289 2.97 -3.89 1.46
N GLU A 290 3.02 -5.22 1.58
CA GLU A 290 3.43 -5.86 2.81
C GLU A 290 4.91 -6.26 2.73
N ALA A 291 5.70 -5.70 3.62
CA ALA A 291 7.15 -5.85 3.63
C ALA A 291 7.73 -6.39 4.95
N SER A 292 6.88 -6.60 5.96
CA SER A 292 7.29 -7.24 7.21
C SER A 292 6.16 -8.07 7.80
N LEU A 293 6.38 -9.38 7.82
CA LEU A 293 5.60 -10.36 8.56
C LEU A 293 6.10 -10.49 10.00
N HIS A 294 5.29 -11.13 10.84
CA HIS A 294 5.63 -11.73 12.13
C HIS A 294 7.10 -12.11 12.28
N GLY A 295 7.68 -12.01 13.48
CA GLY A 295 9.11 -12.21 13.82
C GLY A 295 9.72 -13.60 13.53
N ARG A 296 9.39 -14.23 12.40
CA ARG A 296 9.86 -15.53 11.96
C ARG A 296 10.91 -15.34 10.88
N TYR A 297 12.15 -15.27 11.36
CA TYR A 297 13.43 -15.48 10.68
C TYR A 297 13.78 -14.59 9.47
N THR A 298 15.10 -14.38 9.32
CA THR A 298 15.71 -13.61 8.24
C THR A 298 15.31 -14.16 6.86
N GLY A 299 14.88 -13.27 5.95
CA GLY A 299 14.57 -13.65 4.57
C GLY A 299 13.11 -14.02 4.27
N GLY A 300 12.17 -13.93 5.23
CA GLY A 300 10.76 -14.32 5.05
C GLY A 300 9.73 -13.18 5.11
N ALA A 301 10.12 -11.93 4.87
CA ALA A 301 9.40 -10.74 5.32
C ALA A 301 8.50 -10.04 4.27
N ILE A 302 8.77 -10.21 2.97
CA ILE A 302 8.05 -9.51 1.88
C ILE A 302 7.04 -10.46 1.24
N VAL A 303 5.76 -10.07 1.29
CA VAL A 303 4.68 -11.01 0.94
C VAL A 303 3.51 -10.42 0.16
N ALA A 304 3.46 -9.12 -0.13
CA ALA A 304 2.33 -8.59 -0.90
C ALA A 304 2.61 -7.30 -1.67
N ALA A 305 1.97 -7.20 -2.83
CA ALA A 305 1.44 -5.96 -3.39
C ALA A 305 -0.09 -6.11 -3.43
N SER A 306 -0.84 -5.09 -3.03
CA SER A 306 -2.30 -5.11 -2.98
C SER A 306 -2.91 -3.73 -3.26
N TYR A 307 -4.22 -3.69 -3.46
CA TYR A 307 -5.01 -2.46 -3.45
C TYR A 307 -6.40 -2.72 -2.88
N TRP A 308 -7.00 -1.70 -2.27
CA TRP A 308 -8.41 -1.69 -1.87
C TRP A 308 -9.10 -0.52 -2.52
N MET A 309 -10.27 -0.72 -3.13
CA MET A 309 -11.03 0.36 -3.76
C MET A 309 -12.50 0.32 -3.33
N GLN A 310 -13.09 1.49 -3.19
CA GLN A 310 -14.52 1.69 -2.99
C GLN A 310 -15.29 1.57 -4.28
N PRO A 311 -16.48 0.94 -4.29
CA PRO A 311 -17.53 1.05 -5.32
C PRO A 311 -18.01 2.48 -5.63
#